data_AF-A0A6V7I6B9-F1
#
_entry.id   AF-A0A6V7I6B9-F1
#
_cell.length_a   1.000
_cell.length_b   1.000
_cell.length_c   1.000
_cell.angle_alpha   90.00
_cell.angle_beta   90.00
_cell.angle_gamma   90.00
#
_symmetry.space_group_name_H-M   'P 1'
#
loop_
_entity.id
_entity.type
_entity.pdbx_description
1 polymer ?
#
loop_
_entity_poly.entity_id
_entity_poly.type
_entity_poly.pdbx_seq_one_letter_code
_entity_poly.pdbx_strand_id
1 'polypeptide(L)'
;NAKVGLGAALIIGGGLLVLKWLWDRKKAQPPKYWRKVGHISDIYMFPVKSLGPLKVNEAECSKVGLKSGWLRDRNLLVIDETGRFVTARKYPKMIK
;
A
#
# COMPACT_ATOMS: atom_id res chain seq x y z
N ASN A 1 -46.48 -5.47 16.82
CA ASN A 1 -45.24 -4.80 17.30
C ASN A 1 -43.95 -5.19 16.56
N ALA A 2 -44.03 -5.63 15.30
CA ALA A 2 -42.84 -5.98 14.49
C ALA A 2 -41.99 -4.77 14.09
N LYS A 3 -42.61 -3.61 13.84
CA LYS A 3 -41.93 -2.35 13.47
C LYS A 3 -41.00 -1.83 14.59
N VAL A 4 -41.41 -1.99 15.85
CA VAL A 4 -40.61 -1.61 17.03
C VAL A 4 -39.41 -2.55 17.20
N GLY A 5 -39.60 -3.85 17.00
CA GLY A 5 -38.52 -4.83 17.03
C GLY A 5 -37.49 -4.63 15.91
N LEU A 6 -37.94 -4.27 14.71
CA LEU A 6 -37.05 -3.97 13.58
C LEU A 6 -36.21 -2.70 13.83
N GLY A 7 -36.83 -1.65 14.38
CA GLY A 7 -36.14 -0.40 14.74
C GLY A 7 -35.07 -0.61 15.81
N ALA A 8 -35.36 -1.40 16.84
CA ALA A 8 -34.40 -1.74 17.89
C ALA A 8 -33.19 -2.53 17.35
N ALA A 9 -33.43 -3.51 16.47
CA ALA A 9 -32.36 -4.31 15.87
C ALA A 9 -31.41 -3.47 15.00
N LEU A 10 -31.92 -2.48 14.24
CA LEU A 10 -31.11 -1.59 13.43
C LEU A 10 -30.21 -0.66 14.27
N ILE A 11 -30.73 -0.13 15.39
CA ILE A 11 -29.95 0.72 16.30
C ILE A 11 -28.82 -0.07 16.94
N ILE A 12 -29.10 -1.28 17.44
CA ILE A 12 -28.09 -2.14 18.06
C ILE A 12 -27.04 -2.56 17.02
N GLY A 13 -27.47 -3.03 15.85
CA GLY A 13 -26.56 -3.41 14.77
C GLY A 13 -25.66 -2.26 14.33
N GLY A 14 -26.23 -1.06 14.12
CA GLY A 14 -25.47 0.15 13.80
C GLY A 14 -24.47 0.54 14.89
N GLY A 15 -24.88 0.48 16.16
CA GLY A 15 -24.02 0.75 17.31
C GLY A 15 -22.83 -0.21 17.38
N LEU A 16 -23.05 -1.52 17.19
CA LEU A 16 -21.99 -2.52 17.17
C LEU A 16 -20.99 -2.30 16.02
N LEU A 17 -21.47 -1.90 14.83
CA LEU A 17 -20.60 -1.59 13.69
C LEU A 17 -19.71 -0.36 13.96
N VAL A 18 -20.28 0.69 14.57
CA VAL A 18 -19.52 1.90 14.96
C VAL A 18 -18.47 1.56 16.02
N LEU A 19 -18.84 0.80 17.06
CA LEU A 19 -17.89 0.38 18.11
C LEU A 19 -16.75 -0.45 17.53
N LYS A 20 -17.05 -1.39 16.64
CA LYS A 20 -16.04 -2.19 15.93
C LYS A 20 -15.09 -1.30 15.12
N TRP A 21 -15.62 -0.34 14.38
CA TRP A 21 -14.81 0.59 13.58
C TRP A 21 -13.89 1.46 14.45
N LEU A 22 -14.37 1.95 15.59
CA LEU A 22 -13.55 2.70 16.55
C LEU A 22 -12.44 1.83 17.16
N TRP A 23 -12.74 0.58 17.46
CA TRP A 23 -11.74 -0.37 17.97
C TRP A 23 -10.65 -0.65 16.94
N ASP A 24 -11.04 -0.95 15.70
CA ASP A 24 -10.11 -1.24 14.60
C ASP A 24 -9.19 -0.03 14.34
N ARG A 25 -9.73 1.21 14.44
CA ARG A 25 -8.93 2.44 14.37
C ARG A 25 -7.94 2.62 15.52
N LYS A 26 -8.34 2.30 16.76
CA LYS A 26 -7.43 2.35 17.91
C LYS A 26 -6.29 1.34 17.77
N LYS A 27 -6.59 0.13 17.28
CA LYS A 27 -5.60 -0.94 17.10
C LYS A 27 -4.59 -0.63 15.98
N ALA A 28 -4.98 0.15 14.98
CA ALA A 28 -4.12 0.56 13.87
C ALA A 28 -3.13 1.70 14.21
N GLN A 29 -3.08 2.17 15.47
CA GLN A 29 -2.18 3.26 15.84
C GLN A 29 -0.74 2.78 16.01
N PRO A 30 0.24 3.57 15.55
CA PRO A 30 1.65 3.28 15.81
C PRO A 30 1.94 3.28 17.32
N PRO A 31 3.01 2.60 17.77
CA PRO A 31 3.42 2.62 19.16
C PRO A 31 3.76 4.05 19.63
N LYS A 32 3.50 4.32 20.90
CA LYS A 32 3.80 5.63 21.53
C LYS A 32 5.30 5.87 21.70
N TYR A 33 6.06 4.80 21.93
CA TYR A 33 7.49 4.87 22.20
C TYR A 33 8.25 4.16 21.10
N TRP A 34 9.28 4.82 20.59
CA TRP A 34 10.14 4.32 19.53
C TRP A 34 11.55 4.17 20.04
N ARG A 35 12.20 3.06 19.71
CA ARG A 35 13.64 2.88 19.90
C ARG A 35 14.33 3.10 18.56
N LYS A 36 15.31 4.01 18.49
CA LYS A 36 16.12 4.20 17.30
C LYS A 36 16.93 2.94 17.01
N VAL A 37 16.78 2.39 15.80
CA VAL A 37 17.50 1.17 15.35
C VAL A 37 18.47 1.43 14.19
N GLY A 38 18.43 2.63 13.60
CA GLY A 38 19.27 2.98 12.46
C GLY A 38 18.78 4.24 11.75
N HIS A 39 19.31 4.46 10.55
CA HIS A 39 18.87 5.47 9.60
C HIS A 39 18.77 4.85 8.21
N ILE A 40 17.92 5.43 7.36
CA ILE A 40 17.83 5.05 5.95
C ILE A 40 19.00 5.73 5.24
N SER A 41 19.85 4.95 4.56
CA SER A 41 20.96 5.50 3.77
C SER A 41 20.49 6.02 2.41
N ASP A 42 19.69 5.21 1.71
CA ASP A 42 19.19 5.50 0.37
C ASP A 42 17.78 4.94 0.18
N ILE A 43 17.00 5.59 -0.67
CA ILE A 43 15.69 5.12 -1.11
C ILE A 43 15.75 4.87 -2.62
N TYR A 44 15.38 3.67 -3.05
CA TYR A 44 15.31 3.29 -4.45
C TYR A 44 13.88 2.88 -4.81
N MET A 45 13.34 3.51 -5.85
CA MET A 45 12.06 3.16 -6.45
C MET A 45 12.27 2.49 -7.80
N PHE A 46 11.36 1.61 -8.20
CA PHE A 46 11.43 0.90 -9.48
C PHE A 46 10.08 1.03 -10.18
N PRO A 47 9.79 2.17 -10.83
CA PRO A 47 8.46 2.43 -11.39
C PRO A 47 8.03 1.39 -12.44
N VAL A 48 8.98 0.89 -13.22
CA VAL A 48 8.76 -0.17 -14.21
C VAL A 48 9.37 -1.49 -13.71
N LYS A 49 8.57 -2.56 -13.74
CA LYS A 49 8.97 -3.89 -13.33
C LYS A 49 10.17 -4.38 -14.16
N SER A 50 11.21 -4.81 -13.45
CA SER A 50 12.47 -5.34 -13.98
C SER A 50 13.41 -4.33 -14.66
N LEU A 51 13.13 -3.02 -14.59
CA LEU A 51 14.07 -1.98 -15.03
C LEU A 51 15.00 -1.55 -13.88
N GLY A 52 15.97 -0.69 -14.21
CA GLY A 52 16.88 -0.10 -13.24
C GLY A 52 16.20 0.78 -12.18
N PRO A 53 16.87 1.01 -11.04
CA PRO A 53 16.35 1.80 -9.94
C PRO A 53 16.39 3.31 -10.23
N LEU A 54 15.43 4.02 -9.65
CA LEU A 54 15.44 5.46 -9.48
C LEU A 54 15.77 5.79 -8.02
N LYS A 55 16.89 6.45 -7.77
CA LYS A 55 17.25 6.96 -6.44
C LYS A 55 16.42 8.20 -6.14
N VAL A 56 15.80 8.24 -4.96
CA VAL A 56 15.02 9.38 -4.47
C VAL A 56 15.46 9.78 -3.06
N ASN A 57 15.26 11.05 -2.70
CA ASN A 57 15.59 11.55 -1.36
C ASN A 57 14.44 11.34 -0.37
N GLU A 58 13.21 11.29 -0.88
CA GLU A 58 12.00 11.08 -0.11
C GLU A 58 10.96 10.30 -0.94
N ALA A 59 10.04 9.62 -0.26
CA ALA A 59 8.91 8.96 -0.88
C ALA A 59 7.75 8.83 0.12
N GLU A 60 6.53 8.93 -0.38
CA GLU A 60 5.30 8.64 0.35
C GLU A 60 5.14 7.12 0.52
N CYS A 61 4.97 6.66 1.76
CA CYS A 61 4.59 5.28 2.07
C CYS A 61 3.09 5.08 1.84
N SER A 62 2.70 4.48 0.71
CA SER A 62 1.31 4.13 0.44
C SER A 62 1.01 2.67 0.80
N LYS A 63 -0.27 2.29 0.84
CA LYS A 63 -0.70 0.90 1.11
C LYS A 63 -0.13 -0.14 0.14
N VAL A 64 0.25 0.29 -1.07
CA VAL A 64 0.70 -0.59 -2.16
C VAL A 64 2.17 -0.39 -2.52
N GLY A 65 2.92 0.40 -1.72
CA GLY A 65 4.34 0.67 -1.94
C GLY A 65 4.69 2.16 -1.96
N LEU A 66 5.94 2.46 -2.33
CA LEU A 66 6.46 3.83 -2.36
C LEU A 66 5.83 4.65 -3.51
N LYS A 67 5.63 5.95 -3.27
CA LYS A 67 5.15 6.92 -4.25
C LYS A 67 5.98 8.20 -4.18
N SER A 68 6.33 8.78 -5.31
CA SER A 68 7.02 10.07 -5.41
C SER A 68 6.39 10.88 -6.54
N GLY A 69 5.56 11.86 -6.20
CA GLY A 69 4.74 12.57 -7.17
C GLY A 69 3.79 11.60 -7.90
N TRP A 70 3.93 11.51 -9.23
CA TRP A 70 3.17 10.60 -10.08
C TRP A 70 3.78 9.20 -10.18
N LEU A 71 5.05 9.04 -9.81
CA LEU A 71 5.73 7.75 -9.85
C LEU A 71 5.27 6.86 -8.71
N ARG A 72 4.98 5.60 -9.03
CA ARG A 72 4.64 4.57 -8.05
C ARG A 72 5.52 3.37 -8.26
N ASP A 73 5.87 2.74 -7.16
CA ASP A 73 6.75 1.60 -7.18
C ASP A 73 6.08 0.39 -7.88
N ARG A 74 6.76 -0.15 -8.91
CA ARG A 74 6.34 -1.29 -9.74
C ARG A 74 4.93 -1.18 -10.32
N ASN A 75 4.47 0.02 -10.68
CA ASN A 75 3.13 0.20 -11.27
C ASN A 75 3.09 -0.02 -12.80
N LEU A 76 4.25 -0.07 -13.46
CA LEU A 76 4.38 -0.33 -14.89
C LEU A 76 5.10 -1.66 -15.15
N LEU A 77 4.87 -2.23 -16.33
CA LEU A 77 5.50 -3.46 -16.80
C LEU A 77 5.67 -3.39 -18.31
N VAL A 78 6.78 -3.93 -18.81
CA VAL A 78 7.02 -4.11 -20.24
C VAL A 78 6.42 -5.44 -20.69
N ILE A 79 5.65 -5.40 -21.77
CA ILE A 79 5.12 -6.58 -22.44
C ILE A 79 5.61 -6.63 -23.88
N ASP A 80 5.70 -7.84 -24.44
CA ASP A 80 5.92 -8.03 -25.87
C ASP A 80 4.60 -7.93 -26.66
N GLU A 81 4.69 -8.03 -27.98
CA GLU A 81 3.55 -8.02 -28.90
C GLU A 81 2.54 -9.16 -28.65
N THR A 82 2.95 -10.22 -27.95
CA THR A 82 2.09 -11.34 -27.56
C THR A 82 1.45 -11.15 -26.17
N GLY A 83 1.71 -10.01 -25.53
CA GLY A 83 1.22 -9.69 -24.18
C GLY A 83 2.00 -10.39 -23.06
N ARG A 84 3.14 -11.02 -23.35
CA ARG A 84 3.95 -11.71 -22.34
C ARG A 84 4.87 -10.74 -21.64
N PHE A 85 5.17 -11.04 -20.38
CA PHE A 85 5.99 -10.19 -19.55
C PHE A 85 7.45 -10.24 -20.00
N VAL A 86 7.98 -9.06 -20.33
CA VAL A 86 9.41 -8.89 -20.57
C VAL A 86 10.06 -8.65 -19.21
N THR A 87 11.04 -9.47 -18.85
CA THR A 87 11.73 -9.37 -17.56
C THR A 87 13.24 -9.41 -17.74
N ALA A 88 13.98 -8.81 -16.80
CA ALA A 88 15.44 -8.77 -16.82
C ALA A 88 16.10 -10.16 -16.78
N ARG A 89 15.39 -11.20 -16.33
CA ARG A 89 15.88 -12.59 -16.40
C ARG A 89 16.06 -13.07 -17.83
N LYS A 90 15.14 -12.67 -18.72
CA LYS A 90 15.18 -13.00 -20.15
C LYS A 90 15.95 -11.95 -20.96
N TYR A 91 15.88 -10.69 -20.54
CA TYR A 91 16.56 -9.56 -21.19
C TYR A 91 17.37 -8.74 -20.17
N PRO A 92 18.58 -9.19 -19.79
CA PRO A 92 19.40 -8.49 -18.79
C PRO A 92 19.68 -7.02 -19.10
N LYS A 93 19.67 -6.66 -20.40
CA LYS A 93 19.83 -5.28 -20.90
C LYS A 93 18.76 -4.29 -20.42
N MET A 94 17.66 -4.77 -19.81
CA MET A 94 16.64 -3.89 -19.21
C MET A 94 17.15 -3.08 -18.02
N ILE A 95 18.26 -3.48 -17.41
CA ILE A 95 18.83 -2.82 -16.24
C ILE A 95 20.00 -1.89 -16.65
N LYS A 96 20.84 -2.34 -17.59
CA LYS A 96 21.98 -1.60 -18.17
C LYS A 96 22.32 -2.15 -19.56
#